data_AF-A0A8G1ZQW4-F1
#
_entry.id   AF-A0A8G1ZQW4-F1
#
_cell.length_a   1.000
_cell.length_b   1.000
_cell.length_c   1.000
_cell.angle_alpha   90.00
_cell.angle_beta   90.00
_cell.angle_gamma   90.00
#
_symmetry.space_group_name_H-M   'P 1'
#
loop_
_entity.id
_entity.type
_entity.pdbx_description
1 polymer ?
#
loop_
_entity_poly.entity_id
_entity_poly.type
_entity_poly.pdbx_seq_one_letter_code
_entity_poly.pdbx_strand_id
1 'polypeptide(L)' 'MDDFEQAYALLGAVVGAYSAQIAATTGSKVEALRAERAALMEERERLRPDDEARVATILENAPPMLRRVRAGAVR' A
#
# COMPACT_ATOMS: atom_id res chain seq x y z
N MET A 1 12.83 -14.59 -5.58
CA MET A 1 12.06 -13.34 -5.54
C MET A 1 13.07 -12.23 -5.40
N ASP A 2 13.17 -11.37 -6.41
CA ASP A 2 14.03 -10.19 -6.34
C ASP A 2 13.38 -9.05 -5.54
N ASP A 3 14.16 -8.02 -5.20
CA ASP A 3 13.70 -6.90 -4.38
C ASP A 3 12.52 -6.15 -5.02
N PHE A 4 12.50 -6.05 -6.36
CA PHE A 4 11.40 -5.45 -7.10
C PHE A 4 10.12 -6.28 -6.96
N GLU A 5 10.19 -7.59 -7.18
CA GLU A 5 9.04 -8.50 -7.01
C GLU A 5 8.52 -8.45 -5.58
N GLN A 6 9.41 -8.39 -4.59
CA GLN A 6 9.04 -8.26 -3.18
C GLN A 6 8.34 -6.92 -2.89
N ALA A 7 8.90 -5.81 -3.36
CA ALA A 7 8.29 -4.48 -3.23
C ALA A 7 6.92 -4.41 -3.92
N TYR A 8 6.83 -4.96 -5.13
CA TYR A 8 5.59 -5.00 -5.92
C TYR A 8 4.50 -5.84 -5.25
N ALA A 9 4.88 -6.98 -4.67
CA ALA A 9 3.99 -7.82 -3.88
C ALA A 9 3.52 -7.13 -2.59
N LEU A 10 4.42 -6.43 -1.90
CA LEU A 10 4.09 -5.65 -0.70
C LEU A 10 3.10 -4.53 -0.99
N LEU A 11 3.31 -3.75 -2.06
CA LEU A 11 2.33 -2.73 -2.49
C LEU A 11 0.96 -3.38 -2.77
N GLY A 12 0.94 -4.51 -3.47
CA GLY A 12 -0.30 -5.26 -3.71
C GLY A 12 -1.00 -5.68 -2.42
N ALA A 13 -0.25 -6.16 -1.42
CA ALA A 13 -0.79 -6.54 -0.12
C ALA A 13 -1.36 -5.33 0.66
N VAL A 14 -0.70 -4.18 0.60
CA VAL A 14 -1.18 -2.94 1.23
C VAL A 14 -2.47 -2.47 0.54
N VAL A 15 -2.52 -2.42 -0.79
CA VAL A 15 -3.73 -2.08 -1.56
C VAL A 15 -4.90 -3.01 -1.21
N GLY A 16 -4.62 -4.32 -1.09
CA GLY A 16 -5.62 -5.30 -0.63
C GLY A 16 -6.14 -4.99 0.78
N ALA A 17 -5.26 -4.65 1.71
CA ALA A 17 -5.64 -4.28 3.08
C ALA A 17 -6.51 -3.00 3.12
N TYR A 18 -6.19 -1.97 2.33
CA TYR A 18 -7.05 -0.79 2.22
C TYR A 18 -8.41 -1.14 1.64
N SER A 19 -8.48 -2.00 0.63
CA SER A 19 -9.74 -2.44 0.04
C SER A 19 -10.65 -3.12 1.08
N ALA A 20 -10.07 -3.97 1.92
CA ALA A 20 -10.79 -4.60 3.03
C ALA A 20 -11.24 -3.57 4.08
N GLN A 21 -10.38 -2.62 4.44
CA GLN A 21 -10.69 -1.57 5.41
C GLN A 21 -11.81 -0.65 4.91
N ILE A 22 -11.79 -0.28 3.62
CA ILE A 22 -12.85 0.50 2.97
C ILE A 22 -14.18 -0.22 3.07
N ALA A 23 -14.21 -1.53 2.79
CA ALA A 23 -15.44 -2.32 2.88
C ALA A 23 -15.99 -2.41 4.33
N ALA A 24 -15.10 -2.36 5.33
CA ALA A 24 -15.46 -2.40 6.75
C ALA A 24 -15.75 -1.02 7.38
N THR A 25 -15.47 0.07 6.66
CA THR A 25 -15.60 1.45 7.18
C THR A 25 -16.80 2.15 6.55
N THR A 26 -17.48 3.01 7.32
CA THR A 26 -18.57 3.85 6.82
C THR A 26 -18.33 5.32 7.17
N GLY A 27 -19.03 6.23 6.48
CA GLY A 27 -18.94 7.66 6.72
C GLY A 27 -17.69 8.33 6.13
N SER A 28 -17.33 9.49 6.67
CA SER A 28 -16.35 10.41 6.09
C SER A 28 -14.92 9.86 5.97
N LYS A 29 -14.58 8.81 6.72
CA LYS A 29 -13.26 8.16 6.66
C LYS A 29 -13.04 7.32 5.39
N VAL A 30 -14.12 6.91 4.71
CA VAL A 30 -14.03 6.05 3.52
C VAL A 30 -13.30 6.75 2.37
N GLU A 31 -13.56 8.05 2.16
CA GLU A 31 -12.93 8.79 1.05
C GLU A 31 -11.42 8.98 1.26
N ALA A 32 -10.97 9.20 2.51
CA ALA A 32 -9.55 9.26 2.83
C ALA A 32 -8.86 7.92 2.52
N LEU A 33 -9.46 6.81 2.94
CA LEU A 33 -8.94 5.47 2.65
C LEU A 33 -8.91 5.17 1.14
N ARG A 34 -9.91 5.65 0.37
CA ARG A 34 -9.94 5.53 -1.09
C ARG A 34 -8.81 6.31 -1.75
N ALA A 35 -8.56 7.54 -1.29
CA ALA A 35 -7.48 8.37 -1.82
C ALA A 35 -6.10 7.74 -1.56
N GLU A 36 -5.85 7.25 -0.34
CA GLU A 36 -4.60 6.55 -0.01
C GLU A 36 -4.42 5.27 -0.83
N ARG A 37 -5.48 4.47 -0.98
CA ARG A 37 -5.46 3.29 -1.85
C ARG A 37 -5.13 3.65 -3.29
N ALA A 38 -5.70 4.72 -3.83
CA ALA A 38 -5.47 5.15 -5.21
C ALA A 38 -4.01 5.55 -5.44
N ALA A 39 -3.41 6.31 -4.52
CA ALA A 39 -2.00 6.68 -4.59
C ALA A 39 -1.07 5.45 -4.57
N LEU A 40 -1.39 4.44 -3.76
CA LEU A 40 -0.62 3.18 -3.73
C LEU A 40 -0.79 2.34 -5.00
N MET A 41 -1.96 2.39 -5.64
CA MET A 41 -2.17 1.74 -6.94
C MET A 41 -1.35 2.41 -8.03
N GLU A 42 -1.38 3.75 -8.08
CA GLU A 42 -0.56 4.54 -9.01
C GLU A 42 0.94 4.29 -8.81
N GLU A 43 1.38 4.22 -7.56
CA GLU A 43 2.75 3.85 -7.22
C GLU A 43 3.14 2.48 -7.79
N ARG A 44 2.26 1.48 -7.59
CA ARG A 44 2.49 0.12 -8.09
C ARG A 44 2.51 0.06 -9.63
N GLU A 45 1.70 0.85 -10.32
CA GLU A 45 1.69 0.93 -11.78
C GLU A 45 2.94 1.61 -12.36
N ARG A 46 3.51 2.57 -11.61
CA ARG A 46 4.69 3.32 -12.02
C ARG A 46 6.01 2.67 -11.61
N LEU A 47 6.01 1.81 -10.60
CA LEU A 47 7.23 1.13 -10.15
C LEU A 47 7.92 0.41 -11.30
N ARG A 48 9.23 0.56 -11.39
CA ARG A 48 10.08 -0.10 -12.38
C ARG A 48 11.17 -0.89 -11.65
N PRO A 49 11.65 -1.99 -12.25
CA PRO A 49 12.67 -2.83 -11.62
C PRO A 49 14.03 -2.15 -11.46
N ASP A 50 14.33 -1.12 -12.27
CA ASP A 50 15.56 -0.33 -12.24
C ASP A 50 15.50 0.86 -11.27
N ASP A 51 14.37 1.12 -10.62
CA ASP A 51 14.22 2.17 -9.61
C ASP A 51 14.60 1.65 -8.20
N GLU A 52 15.88 1.33 -8.03
CA GLU A 52 16.42 0.71 -6.80
C GLU A 52 16.11 1.53 -5.54
N ALA A 53 16.19 2.87 -5.63
CA ALA A 53 15.89 3.77 -4.51
C ALA A 53 14.42 3.68 -4.09
N ARG A 54 13.51 3.60 -5.07
CA ARG A 54 12.08 3.46 -4.80
C ARG A 54 11.74 2.09 -4.27
N VAL A 55 12.32 1.04 -4.84
CA VAL A 55 12.19 -0.34 -4.35
C VAL A 55 12.62 -0.42 -2.88
N ALA A 56 13.79 0.09 -2.53
CA ALA A 56 14.27 0.11 -1.14
C ALA A 56 13.32 0.88 -0.20
N THR A 57 12.82 2.03 -0.65
CA THR A 57 11.84 2.83 0.11
C THR A 57 10.56 2.04 0.38
N ILE A 58 10.06 1.28 -0.60
CA ILE A 58 8.86 0.46 -0.45
C ILE A 58 9.12 -0.70 0.53
N LEU A 59 10.27 -1.37 0.41
CA LEU A 59 10.64 -2.47 1.30
C LEU A 59 10.72 -2.01 2.77
N GLU A 60 11.17 -0.79 3.02
CA GLU A 60 11.20 -0.22 4.37
C GLU A 60 9.80 0.17 4.89
N ASN A 61 8.98 0.82 4.05
CA ASN A 61 7.77 1.51 4.51
C ASN A 61 6.47 0.69 4.37
N ALA A 62 6.38 -0.19 3.37
CA ALA A 62 5.16 -0.97 3.14
C ALA A 62 4.85 -1.98 4.27
N PRO A 63 5.82 -2.67 4.89
CA PRO A 63 5.53 -3.59 5.99
C PRO A 63 4.89 -2.94 7.24
N PRO A 64 5.39 -1.81 7.79
CA PRO A 64 4.70 -1.12 8.89
C PRO A 64 3.36 -0.53 8.45
N MET A 65 3.23 -0.04 7.21
CA MET A 65 1.96 0.44 6.67
C MET A 65 0.91 -0.68 6.64
N LEU A 66 1.26 -1.86 6.10
CA LEU A 66 0.39 -3.02 6.05
C LEU A 66 -0.14 -3.42 7.44
N ARG A 67 0.73 -3.40 8.45
CA ARG A 67 0.36 -3.69 9.84
C ARG A 67 -0.64 -2.68 10.39
N ARG A 68 -0.43 -1.38 10.14
CA ARG A 68 -1.33 -0.31 10.60
C ARG A 68 -2.71 -0.41 9.95
N VAL A 69 -2.77 -0.65 8.64
CA VAL A 69 -4.02 -0.77 7.89
C VAL A 69 -4.83 -1.97 8.39
N ARG A 70 -4.18 -3.12 8.56
CA ARG A 70 -4.84 -4.33 9.11
C ARG A 70 -5.33 -4.16 10.55
N ALA A 71 -4.65 -3.33 11.34
CA ALA A 71 -5.07 -3.00 12.71
C ALA A 71 -6.20 -1.94 12.76
N GLY A 72 -6.64 -1.40 11.62
CA GLY A 72 -7.58 -0.27 11.57
C GLY A 72 -6.99 1.03 12.12
N ALA A 73 -5.67 1.11 12.27
CA ALA A 73 -4.95 2.27 12.83
C ALA A 73 -4.54 3.28 11.74
N VAL A 74 -5.37 3.42 10.70
CA VAL A 74 -5.20 4.43 9.65
C VAL A 74 -5.84 5.72 10.16
N ARG A 75 -5.06 6.80 10.21
CA ARG A 75 -5.47 8.08 10.82
C ARG A 75 -6.41 8.87 9.92
#